data_AF-A0A1U8PYF2-F1
#
_entry.id   AF-A0A1U8PYF2-F1
#
_cell.length_a   1.000
_cell.length_b   1.000
_cell.length_c   1.000
_cell.angle_alpha   90.00
_cell.angle_beta   90.00
_cell.angle_gamma   90.00
#
_symmetry.space_group_name_H-M   'P 1'
#
loop_
_entity.id
_entity.type
_entity.pdbx_description
1 polymer ?
#
loop_
_entity_poly.entity_id
_entity_poly.type
_entity_poly.pdbx_seq_one_letter_code
_entity_poly.pdbx_strand_id
1 'polypeptide(L)'
;MKLSKELEGLQNLEELDFSYNELHDFVASKESLRKLKVAYLEGVFHNETTSLLQVVEAFSSAKTLFLNNNYLTKITSSQELNLSCNVEEISMVDSHLAHNILQSIGQLTSLKSLILSNGSLTGPLPPKGCCGLWKLEELDLSGNDQFLHVSIT
;
A
#
# COMPACT_ATOMS: atom_id res chain seq x y z
N MET A 1 -17.19 -3.45 8.41
CA MET A 1 -17.88 -4.40 7.50
C MET A 1 -16.92 -5.50 7.02
N LYS A 2 -17.40 -6.61 6.41
CA LYS A 2 -16.52 -7.66 5.80
C LYS A 2 -16.49 -7.51 4.28
N LEU A 3 -15.31 -7.23 3.71
CA LEU A 3 -15.13 -7.00 2.27
C LEU A 3 -15.47 -8.21 1.41
N SER A 4 -15.11 -9.41 1.90
CA SER A 4 -15.29 -10.67 1.16
C SER A 4 -16.73 -10.91 0.69
N LYS A 5 -17.71 -10.51 1.49
CA LYS A 5 -19.13 -10.71 1.16
C LYS A 5 -19.66 -9.70 0.15
N GLU A 6 -19.09 -8.50 0.11
CA GLU A 6 -19.60 -7.43 -0.76
C GLU A 6 -19.02 -7.48 -2.16
N LEU A 7 -17.80 -7.99 -2.30
CA LEU A 7 -17.11 -8.08 -3.57
C LEU A 7 -17.26 -9.46 -4.24
N GLU A 8 -17.99 -10.37 -3.60
CA GLU A 8 -18.23 -11.72 -4.13
C GLU A 8 -18.94 -11.63 -5.49
N GLY A 9 -18.29 -12.19 -6.53
CA GLY A 9 -18.85 -12.24 -7.88
C GLY A 9 -18.61 -10.98 -8.73
N LEU A 10 -17.96 -9.94 -8.21
CA LEU A 10 -17.59 -8.74 -8.98
C LEU A 10 -16.36 -8.99 -9.89
N GLN A 11 -16.49 -9.95 -10.81
CA GLN A 11 -15.38 -10.42 -11.65
C GLN A 11 -15.00 -9.47 -12.79
N ASN A 12 -15.91 -8.56 -13.17
CA ASN A 12 -15.71 -7.61 -14.26
C ASN A 12 -15.43 -6.18 -13.78
N LEU A 13 -15.38 -5.95 -12.46
CA LEU A 13 -15.12 -4.62 -11.91
C LEU A 13 -13.70 -4.19 -12.25
N GLU A 14 -13.56 -3.01 -12.85
CA GLU A 14 -12.26 -2.42 -13.20
C GLU A 14 -11.85 -1.31 -12.23
N GLU A 15 -12.81 -0.65 -11.60
CA GLU A 15 -12.59 0.41 -10.61
C GLU A 15 -13.47 0.16 -9.39
N LEU A 16 -12.87 0.24 -8.21
CA LEU A 16 -13.55 0.12 -6.93
C LEU A 16 -13.27 1.38 -6.13
N ASP A 17 -14.32 2.06 -5.69
CA ASP A 17 -14.21 3.08 -4.66
C ASP A 17 -14.86 2.59 -3.39
N PHE A 18 -14.06 2.51 -2.33
CA PHE A 18 -14.48 2.13 -0.99
C PHE A 18 -14.03 3.16 0.04
N SER A 19 -13.62 4.34 -0.40
CA SER A 19 -13.11 5.40 0.45
C SER A 19 -14.12 5.78 1.53
N TYR A 20 -13.62 6.11 2.73
CA TYR A 20 -14.41 6.52 3.88
C TYR A 20 -15.44 5.48 4.34
N ASN A 21 -15.12 4.20 4.16
CA ASN A 21 -15.85 3.08 4.74
C ASN A 21 -14.98 2.32 5.74
N GLU A 22 -15.59 1.78 6.80
CA GLU A 22 -14.86 1.04 7.82
C GLU A 22 -14.66 -0.44 7.44
N LEU A 23 -13.42 -0.79 7.08
CA LEU A 23 -13.01 -2.17 6.83
C LEU A 23 -12.27 -2.78 8.02
N HIS A 24 -12.93 -3.73 8.69
CA HIS A 24 -12.30 -4.52 9.76
C HIS A 24 -11.74 -5.85 9.25
N ASP A 25 -12.26 -6.35 8.13
CA ASP A 25 -11.87 -7.61 7.48
C ASP A 25 -11.87 -7.37 5.97
N PHE A 26 -10.69 -7.20 5.39
CA PHE A 26 -10.47 -6.82 3.99
C PHE A 26 -9.87 -7.94 3.14
N VAL A 27 -9.96 -9.19 3.62
CA VAL A 27 -9.53 -10.34 2.82
C VAL A 27 -10.49 -10.48 1.63
N ALA A 28 -10.06 -10.04 0.45
CA ALA A 28 -10.78 -10.27 -0.79
C ALA A 28 -10.46 -11.68 -1.33
N SER A 29 -11.46 -12.33 -1.91
CA SER A 29 -11.23 -13.59 -2.64
C SER A 29 -10.46 -13.30 -3.92
N LYS A 30 -9.39 -14.06 -4.21
CA LYS A 30 -8.63 -13.96 -5.47
C LYS A 30 -9.48 -14.24 -6.72
N GLU A 31 -10.64 -14.85 -6.54
CA GLU A 31 -11.63 -15.08 -7.60
C GLU A 31 -12.46 -13.83 -7.90
N SER A 32 -12.56 -12.92 -6.93
CA SER A 32 -13.24 -11.63 -7.05
C SER A 32 -12.24 -10.58 -7.53
N LEU A 33 -12.70 -9.52 -8.20
CA LEU A 33 -11.84 -8.39 -8.63
C LEU A 33 -10.74 -8.73 -9.64
N ARG A 34 -10.83 -9.83 -10.38
CA ARG A 34 -9.80 -10.27 -11.35
C ARG A 34 -9.46 -9.25 -12.45
N LYS A 35 -10.38 -8.33 -12.75
CA LYS A 35 -10.18 -7.25 -13.73
C LYS A 35 -9.94 -5.87 -13.10
N LEU A 36 -9.85 -5.80 -11.78
CA LEU A 36 -9.67 -4.54 -11.08
C LEU A 36 -8.34 -3.91 -11.48
N LYS A 37 -8.38 -2.63 -11.81
CA LYS A 37 -7.25 -1.82 -12.23
C LYS A 37 -6.94 -0.76 -11.17
N VAL A 38 -7.99 -0.14 -10.62
CA VAL A 38 -7.86 0.96 -9.67
C VAL A 38 -8.72 0.68 -8.43
N ALA A 39 -8.13 0.87 -7.25
CA ALA A 39 -8.87 0.87 -5.99
C ALA A 39 -8.65 2.18 -5.22
N TYR A 40 -9.75 2.84 -4.88
CA TYR A 40 -9.77 3.98 -3.97
C TYR A 40 -10.16 3.48 -2.58
N LEU A 41 -9.25 3.61 -1.63
CA LEU A 41 -9.33 3.08 -0.28
C LEU A 41 -8.92 4.14 0.73
N GLU A 42 -9.26 5.40 0.46
CA GLU A 42 -8.89 6.52 1.32
C GLU A 42 -9.67 6.49 2.63
N GLY A 43 -9.02 6.67 3.78
CA GLY A 43 -9.72 6.73 5.07
C GLY A 43 -10.49 5.45 5.40
N VAL A 44 -9.93 4.28 5.09
CA VAL A 44 -10.55 2.96 5.25
C VAL A 44 -9.98 2.21 6.46
N PHE A 45 -8.67 2.30 6.65
CA PHE A 45 -7.92 1.54 7.64
C PHE A 45 -7.59 2.43 8.84
N HIS A 46 -8.30 2.24 9.95
CA HIS A 46 -8.13 3.03 11.17
C HIS A 46 -7.49 2.27 12.33
N ASN A 47 -7.34 0.95 12.21
CA ASN A 47 -6.70 0.13 13.24
C ASN A 47 -5.22 -0.06 12.91
N GLU A 48 -4.34 0.09 13.90
CA GLU A 48 -2.88 -0.09 13.78
C GLU A 48 -2.46 -1.54 13.48
N THR A 49 -3.40 -2.36 13.00
CA THR A 49 -3.25 -3.80 12.74
C THR A 49 -3.17 -4.12 11.25
N THR A 50 -3.22 -3.12 10.38
CA THR A 50 -3.20 -3.32 8.92
C THR A 50 -1.81 -3.06 8.35
N SER A 51 -1.34 -4.00 7.52
CA SER A 51 -0.06 -3.93 6.81
C SER A 51 -0.30 -3.66 5.33
N LEU A 52 0.55 -2.81 4.72
CA LEU A 52 0.50 -2.51 3.30
C LEU A 52 0.51 -3.79 2.44
N LEU A 53 1.34 -4.78 2.78
CA LEU A 53 1.43 -6.00 1.99
C LEU A 53 0.15 -6.83 2.02
N GLN A 54 -0.58 -6.81 3.14
CA GLN A 54 -1.89 -7.47 3.22
C GLN A 54 -2.92 -6.78 2.32
N VAL A 55 -2.87 -5.44 2.25
CA VAL A 55 -3.74 -4.67 1.36
C VAL A 55 -3.39 -4.96 -0.10
N VAL A 56 -2.11 -4.92 -0.46
CA VAL A 56 -1.65 -5.24 -1.82
C VAL A 56 -1.98 -6.69 -2.21
N GLU A 57 -1.95 -7.64 -1.29
CA GLU A 57 -2.39 -9.00 -1.56
C GLU A 57 -3.91 -9.08 -1.83
N ALA A 58 -4.72 -8.42 -0.99
CA ALA A 58 -6.17 -8.37 -1.14
C ALA A 58 -6.57 -7.75 -2.49
N PHE A 59 -5.84 -6.74 -2.95
CA PHE A 59 -6.08 -6.06 -4.23
C PHE A 59 -5.02 -6.41 -5.29
N SER A 60 -4.57 -7.67 -5.31
CA SER A 60 -3.43 -8.12 -6.14
C SER A 60 -3.59 -7.97 -7.65
N SER A 61 -4.82 -7.82 -8.15
CA SER A 61 -5.11 -7.51 -9.56
C SER A 61 -4.92 -6.03 -9.91
N ALA A 62 -5.09 -5.13 -8.92
CA ALA A 62 -5.03 -3.70 -9.13
C ALA A 62 -3.61 -3.23 -9.50
N LYS A 63 -3.57 -2.25 -10.40
CA LYS A 63 -2.36 -1.54 -10.80
C LYS A 63 -2.15 -0.27 -9.98
N THR A 64 -3.23 0.39 -9.59
CA THR A 64 -3.21 1.66 -8.86
C THR A 64 -4.00 1.53 -7.56
N LEU A 65 -3.37 1.90 -6.45
CA LEU A 65 -3.99 1.91 -5.13
C LEU A 65 -3.88 3.32 -4.51
N PHE A 66 -5.03 3.94 -4.23
CA PHE A 66 -5.10 5.16 -3.45
C PHE A 66 -5.43 4.80 -2.00
N LEU A 67 -4.45 4.96 -1.12
CA LEU A 67 -4.45 4.57 0.28
C LEU A 67 -4.22 5.77 1.21
N ASN A 68 -4.66 6.95 0.77
CA ASN A 68 -4.52 8.20 1.51
C ASN A 68 -5.29 8.14 2.85
N ASN A 69 -4.89 8.97 3.81
CA ASN A 69 -5.59 9.13 5.08
C ASN A 69 -5.80 7.80 5.86
N ASN A 70 -4.84 6.86 5.78
CA ASN A 70 -4.93 5.54 6.41
C ASN A 70 -3.89 5.31 7.50
N TYR A 71 -4.15 4.34 8.37
CA TYR A 71 -3.24 3.84 9.42
C TYR A 71 -2.67 2.47 9.01
N LEU A 72 -1.49 2.48 8.39
CA LEU A 72 -0.80 1.29 7.87
C LEU A 72 0.51 1.06 8.64
N THR A 73 0.39 0.79 9.93
CA THR A 73 1.52 0.71 10.87
C THR A 73 2.00 -0.72 11.15
N LYS A 74 1.23 -1.75 10.78
CA LYS A 74 1.67 -3.14 10.98
C LYS A 74 2.73 -3.52 9.97
N ILE A 75 3.76 -4.18 10.47
CA ILE A 75 4.87 -4.71 9.68
C ILE A 75 4.60 -6.18 9.39
N THR A 76 4.78 -6.61 8.16
CA THR A 76 4.67 -8.03 7.78
C THR A 76 5.86 -8.41 6.92
N SER A 77 6.47 -9.56 7.19
CA SER A 77 7.62 -10.05 6.43
C SER A 77 7.15 -10.74 5.15
N SER A 78 7.93 -10.66 4.07
CA SER A 78 7.59 -11.28 2.78
C SER A 78 7.56 -12.80 2.81
N GLN A 79 8.20 -13.43 3.80
CA GLN A 79 8.21 -14.89 3.95
C GLN A 79 6.80 -15.46 4.16
N GLU A 80 5.84 -14.61 4.55
CA GLU A 80 4.46 -14.98 4.80
C GLU A 80 3.54 -14.77 3.59
N LEU A 81 4.02 -14.16 2.49
CA LEU A 81 3.15 -13.71 1.38
C LEU A 81 3.69 -14.15 0.01
N ASN A 82 2.83 -14.81 -0.78
CA ASN A 82 3.11 -15.12 -2.17
C ASN A 82 2.71 -13.93 -3.07
N LEU A 83 3.57 -12.91 -3.10
CA LEU A 83 3.30 -11.62 -3.77
C LEU A 83 3.46 -11.73 -5.29
N SER A 84 2.43 -12.20 -6.00
CA SER A 84 2.29 -12.05 -7.45
C SER A 84 1.63 -10.72 -7.82
N CYS A 85 2.13 -9.62 -7.27
CA CYS A 85 1.46 -8.32 -7.31
C CYS A 85 1.95 -7.47 -8.49
N ASN A 86 1.01 -6.92 -9.26
CA ASN A 86 1.28 -6.07 -10.42
C ASN A 86 1.02 -4.59 -10.13
N VAL A 87 1.04 -4.19 -8.86
CA VAL A 87 0.84 -2.79 -8.49
C VAL A 87 1.98 -1.95 -9.08
N GLU A 88 1.59 -0.90 -9.81
CA GLU A 88 2.46 0.03 -10.50
C GLU A 88 2.44 1.40 -9.79
N GLU A 89 1.36 1.74 -9.10
CA GLU A 89 1.17 3.06 -8.48
C GLU A 89 0.56 2.93 -7.09
N ILE A 90 1.19 3.57 -6.10
CA ILE A 90 0.68 3.65 -4.73
C ILE A 90 0.75 5.08 -4.23
N SER A 91 -0.37 5.58 -3.74
CA SER A 91 -0.48 6.86 -3.04
C SER A 91 -0.91 6.63 -1.59
N MET A 92 -0.16 7.16 -0.64
CA MET A 92 -0.43 7.11 0.81
C MET A 92 -0.23 8.49 1.44
N VAL A 93 -0.82 9.51 0.80
CA VAL A 93 -0.78 10.90 1.25
C VAL A 93 -1.50 11.02 2.59
N ASP A 94 -0.93 11.80 3.50
CA ASP A 94 -1.51 12.07 4.84
C ASP A 94 -1.81 10.77 5.63
N SER A 95 -1.05 9.70 5.38
CA SER A 95 -1.21 8.40 6.06
C SER A 95 -0.23 8.21 7.22
N HIS A 96 -0.65 7.47 8.25
CA HIS A 96 0.22 7.05 9.34
C HIS A 96 0.90 5.72 8.99
N LEU A 97 2.18 5.79 8.66
CA LEU A 97 2.94 4.65 8.13
C LEU A 97 3.89 4.05 9.16
N ALA A 98 4.16 2.76 9.04
CA ALA A 98 5.21 2.10 9.82
C ALA A 98 6.58 2.74 9.53
N HIS A 99 7.42 2.89 10.56
CA HIS A 99 8.77 3.48 10.42
C HIS A 99 9.67 2.75 9.40
N ASN A 100 9.43 1.47 9.14
CA ASN A 100 10.14 0.65 8.17
C ASN A 100 9.29 0.26 6.95
N ILE A 101 8.23 1.03 6.64
CA ILE A 101 7.32 0.77 5.51
C ILE A 101 8.06 0.57 4.19
N LEU A 102 9.21 1.22 4.01
CA LEU A 102 10.06 1.06 2.83
C LEU A 102 10.56 -0.38 2.64
N GLN A 103 10.73 -1.17 3.70
CA GLN A 103 11.07 -2.60 3.54
C GLN A 103 9.95 -3.40 2.89
N SER A 104 8.70 -3.06 3.17
CA SER A 104 7.52 -3.65 2.50
C SER A 104 7.41 -3.15 1.07
N ILE A 105 7.57 -1.85 0.85
CA ILE A 105 7.51 -1.23 -0.47
C ILE A 105 8.59 -1.80 -1.41
N GLY A 106 9.81 -2.04 -0.91
CA GLY A 106 10.92 -2.62 -1.67
C GLY A 106 10.64 -3.97 -2.33
N GLN A 107 9.58 -4.65 -1.90
CA GLN A 107 9.15 -5.94 -2.44
C GLN A 107 8.25 -5.78 -3.67
N LEU A 108 7.70 -4.58 -3.89
CA LEU A 108 6.79 -4.24 -4.98
C LEU A 108 7.59 -3.89 -6.23
N THR A 109 8.24 -4.89 -6.83
CA THR A 109 9.17 -4.71 -7.96
C THR A 109 8.55 -4.18 -9.26
N SER A 110 7.22 -4.14 -9.35
CA SER A 110 6.48 -3.56 -10.47
C SER A 110 6.18 -2.06 -10.30
N LEU A 111 6.45 -1.50 -9.12
CA LEU A 111 6.11 -0.13 -8.77
C LEU A 111 6.88 0.89 -9.61
N LYS A 112 6.15 1.86 -10.16
CA LYS A 112 6.62 2.97 -10.98
C LYS A 112 6.42 4.32 -10.31
N SER A 113 5.29 4.51 -9.61
CA SER A 113 5.02 5.74 -8.85
C SER A 113 4.71 5.43 -7.39
N LEU A 114 5.36 6.17 -6.50
CA LEU A 114 5.18 6.06 -5.06
C LEU A 114 5.08 7.46 -4.44
N ILE A 115 3.91 7.76 -3.87
CA ILE A 115 3.62 9.04 -3.22
C ILE A 115 3.36 8.77 -1.74
N LEU A 116 4.25 9.26 -0.87
CA LEU A 116 4.17 9.12 0.60
C LEU A 116 4.12 10.49 1.30
N SER A 117 3.65 11.53 0.62
CA SER A 117 3.71 12.89 1.14
C SER A 117 2.91 13.05 2.45
N ASN A 118 3.45 13.84 3.38
CA ASN A 118 2.89 14.06 4.73
C ASN A 118 2.65 12.77 5.55
N GLY A 119 3.33 11.67 5.24
CA GLY A 119 3.09 10.35 5.83
C GLY A 119 3.68 10.12 7.22
N SER A 120 4.09 11.19 7.92
CA SER A 120 4.83 11.14 9.20
C SER A 120 5.99 10.12 9.20
N LEU A 121 6.66 9.92 8.05
CA LEU A 121 7.76 8.98 7.96
C LEU A 121 8.92 9.45 8.84
N THR A 122 9.26 8.64 9.84
CA THR A 122 10.36 8.91 10.77
C THR A 122 11.47 7.88 10.64
N GLY A 123 12.72 8.33 10.74
CA GLY A 123 13.90 7.45 10.78
C GLY A 123 14.65 7.38 9.45
N PRO A 124 15.84 6.75 9.44
CA PRO A 124 16.70 6.72 8.27
C PRO A 124 16.13 5.83 7.17
N LEU A 125 16.39 6.21 5.91
CA LEU A 125 16.19 5.35 4.75
C LEU A 125 16.87 3.98 5.01
N PRO A 126 16.11 2.88 5.07
CA PRO A 126 16.73 1.57 5.24
C PRO A 126 17.55 1.28 3.98
N PRO A 127 18.85 0.93 4.11
CA PRO A 127 19.74 0.78 2.96
C PRO A 127 19.29 -0.29 1.96
N LYS A 128 18.35 -1.15 2.35
CA LYS A 128 17.77 -2.21 1.53
C LYS A 128 16.31 -1.99 1.12
N GLY A 129 15.62 -0.99 1.67
CA GLY A 129 14.18 -0.81 1.45
C GLY A 129 13.83 -0.44 0.02
N CYS A 130 14.71 0.24 -0.71
CA CYS A 130 14.44 0.60 -2.11
C CYS A 130 15.18 -0.29 -3.12
N CYS A 131 15.97 -1.28 -2.68
CA CYS A 131 16.82 -2.07 -3.57
C CYS A 131 16.05 -2.89 -4.62
N GLY A 132 14.76 -3.16 -4.41
CA GLY A 132 13.90 -3.86 -5.38
C GLY A 132 13.10 -2.96 -6.30
N LEU A 133 13.13 -1.63 -6.12
CA LEU A 133 12.31 -0.66 -6.85
C LEU A 133 12.97 -0.18 -8.15
N TRP A 134 13.46 -1.12 -8.97
CA TRP A 134 14.23 -0.80 -10.19
C TRP A 134 13.39 -0.21 -11.33
N LYS A 135 12.05 -0.28 -11.25
CA LYS A 135 11.11 0.36 -12.18
C LYS A 135 10.59 1.72 -11.70
N LEU A 136 11.00 2.18 -10.52
CA LEU A 136 10.46 3.41 -9.94
C LEU A 136 10.89 4.62 -10.77
N GLU A 137 9.91 5.35 -11.28
CA GLU A 137 10.06 6.55 -12.11
C GLU A 137 9.73 7.81 -11.30
N GLU A 138 8.81 7.70 -10.32
CA GLU A 138 8.35 8.79 -9.48
C GLU A 138 8.38 8.40 -8.00
N LEU A 139 8.96 9.29 -7.19
CA LEU A 139 9.01 9.18 -5.74
C LEU A 139 8.75 10.55 -5.11
N ASP A 140 7.61 10.68 -4.43
CA ASP A 140 7.28 11.86 -3.65
C ASP A 140 7.32 11.54 -2.15
N LEU A 141 8.23 12.21 -1.44
CA LEU A 141 8.42 12.13 0.01
C LEU A 141 8.20 13.48 0.69
N SER A 142 7.61 14.46 0.00
CA SER A 142 7.40 15.82 0.51
C SER A 142 6.62 15.83 1.84
N GLY A 143 6.92 16.79 2.72
CA GLY A 143 6.27 16.88 4.04
C GLY A 143 6.65 15.78 5.03
N ASN A 144 7.65 14.94 4.74
CA ASN A 144 8.28 14.05 5.70
C ASN A 144 9.61 14.64 6.20
N ASP A 145 9.54 15.80 6.85
CA ASP A 145 10.73 16.61 7.17
C ASP A 145 11.74 15.90 8.10
N GLN A 146 11.30 14.91 8.86
CA GLN A 146 12.15 14.06 9.73
C GLN A 146 12.92 12.96 8.96
N PHE A 147 12.58 12.75 7.69
CA PHE A 147 13.10 11.68 6.84
C PHE A 147 14.44 12.05 6.16
N LEU A 148 14.72 13.35 6.03
CA LEU A 148 15.91 13.87 5.34
C LEU A 148 17.15 14.01 6.24
N HIS A 149 17.04 13.73 7.54
CA HIS A 149 18.15 13.86 8.48
C HIS A 149 18.98 12.56 8.55
N VAL A 150 19.71 12.23 7.48
CA VAL A 150 20.79 11.23 7.56
C VAL A 150 22.06 11.78 6.92
N SER A 151 22.98 12.21 7.77
CA SER A 151 24.37 12.46 7.39
C SER A 151 24.99 11.18 6.89
N ILE A 152 25.52 11.20 5.67
CA ILE A 152 26.37 10.16 5.13
C ILE A 152 27.71 10.27 5.87
N THR A 153 28.04 9.29 6.71
CA THR A 153 29.41 9.03 7.19
C THR A 153 29.81 7.64 6.77
#